data_AF-A0A133NAL8-F1
#
_entry.id   AF-A0A133NAL8-F1
#
_cell.length_a   1.000
_cell.length_b   1.000
_cell.length_c   1.000
_cell.angle_alpha   90.00
_cell.angle_beta   90.00
_cell.angle_gamma   90.00
#
_symmetry.space_group_name_H-M   'P 1'
#
loop_
_entity.id
_entity.type
_entity.pdbx_description
1 polymer ?
#
loop_
_entity_poly.entity_id
_entity_poly.type
_entity_poly.pdbx_seq_one_letter_code
_entity_poly.pdbx_strand_id
1 'polypeptide(L)'
;MIKFNYEAQKQINKIKKSFNVKEENIILVDYCIGCNKKFKVYRDEIQNITAFSLYVDKLTGEKYLYYLCKKCTHEISNPYNKKIFSELDNNISKEISKLHPEILSNN
;
A
#
# COMPACT_ATOMS: atom_id res chain seq x y z
N MET A 1 -3.21 -14.45 -7.49
CA MET A 1 -2.88 -13.92 -6.15
C MET A 1 -1.38 -13.68 -6.09
N ILE A 2 -0.95 -12.45 -5.83
CA ILE A 2 0.47 -12.11 -5.70
C ILE A 2 1.06 -12.92 -4.53
N LYS A 3 2.16 -13.64 -4.76
CA LYS A 3 2.84 -14.41 -3.71
C LYS A 3 4.02 -13.59 -3.21
N PHE A 4 3.96 -13.15 -1.95
CA PHE A 4 5.10 -12.58 -1.24
C PHE A 4 6.08 -13.67 -0.82
N ASN A 5 7.35 -13.31 -0.65
CA ASN A 5 8.32 -14.23 -0.04
C ASN A 5 8.06 -14.36 1.47
N TYR A 6 8.78 -15.28 2.12
CA TYR A 6 8.63 -15.54 3.55
C TYR A 6 8.90 -14.31 4.43
N GLU A 7 9.91 -13.50 4.10
CA GLU A 7 10.27 -12.32 4.89
C GLU A 7 9.20 -11.23 4.81
N ALA A 8 8.73 -10.95 3.60
CA ALA A 8 7.63 -10.03 3.32
C ALA A 8 6.36 -10.49 4.05
N GLN A 9 6.02 -11.78 4.00
CA GLN A 9 4.86 -12.32 4.72
C GLN A 9 5.00 -12.18 6.25
N LYS A 10 6.21 -12.40 6.79
CA LYS A 10 6.49 -12.22 8.22
C LYS A 10 6.32 -10.76 8.65
N GLN A 11 6.74 -9.80 7.82
CA GLN A 11 6.52 -8.37 8.08
C GLN A 11 5.05 -7.99 8.01
N ILE A 12 4.32 -8.44 6.98
CA ILE A 12 2.86 -8.24 6.87
C ILE A 12 2.18 -8.74 8.15
N ASN A 13 2.46 -9.98 8.57
CA ASN A 13 1.87 -10.56 9.77
C ASN A 13 2.21 -9.76 11.04
N LYS A 14 3.44 -9.24 11.15
CA LYS A 14 3.82 -8.38 12.28
C LYS A 14 3.01 -7.09 12.29
N ILE A 15 2.91 -6.39 11.16
CA ILE A 15 2.14 -5.13 11.04
C ILE A 15 0.66 -5.39 11.33
N LYS A 16 0.08 -6.44 10.73
CA LYS A 16 -1.32 -6.83 10.98
C LYS A 16 -1.60 -6.99 12.47
N LYS A 17 -0.74 -7.71 13.19
CA LYS A 17 -0.87 -7.93 14.63
C LYS A 17 -0.69 -6.63 15.43
N SER A 18 0.30 -5.81 15.07
CA SER A 18 0.61 -4.57 15.79
C SER A 18 -0.44 -3.47 15.60
N PHE A 19 -1.08 -3.40 14.44
CA PHE A 19 -1.98 -2.29 14.08
C PHE A 19 -3.45 -2.72 13.94
N ASN A 20 -3.75 -4.00 14.18
CA ASN A 20 -5.07 -4.61 13.99
C ASN A 20 -5.62 -4.40 12.57
N VAL A 21 -4.77 -4.65 11.56
CA VAL A 21 -5.14 -4.56 10.14
C VAL A 21 -5.79 -5.87 9.71
N LYS A 22 -7.00 -5.78 9.16
CA LYS A 22 -7.74 -6.93 8.62
C LYS A 22 -7.15 -7.37 7.27
N GLU A 23 -7.37 -8.63 6.87
CA GLU A 23 -6.79 -9.16 5.62
C GLU A 23 -7.32 -8.43 4.39
N GLU A 24 -8.61 -8.10 4.40
CA GLU A 24 -9.32 -7.34 3.36
C GLU A 24 -8.80 -5.91 3.16
N ASN A 25 -8.07 -5.36 4.14
CA ASN A 25 -7.51 -4.02 4.09
C ASN A 25 -6.04 -4.00 3.62
N ILE A 26 -5.54 -5.13 3.13
CA ILE A 26 -4.22 -5.21 2.49
C ILE A 26 -4.39 -4.91 1.01
N ILE A 27 -3.84 -3.80 0.55
CA ILE A 27 -3.90 -3.36 -0.85
C ILE A 27 -2.88 -4.17 -1.67
N LEU A 28 -3.36 -5.26 -2.28
CA LEU A 28 -2.57 -6.16 -3.11
C LEU A 28 -2.62 -5.76 -4.59
N VAL A 29 -1.69 -4.92 -5.01
CA VAL A 29 -1.55 -4.46 -6.40
C VAL A 29 -0.26 -4.97 -7.05
N ASP A 30 -0.31 -5.22 -8.36
CA ASP A 30 0.87 -5.63 -9.16
C ASP A 30 1.68 -4.42 -9.68
N TYR A 31 1.47 -3.23 -9.10
CA TYR A 31 2.17 -2.00 -9.43
C TYR A 31 2.43 -1.14 -8.20
N CYS A 32 3.36 -0.18 -8.34
CA CYS A 32 3.63 0.81 -7.30
C CYS A 32 2.53 1.87 -7.25
N ILE A 33 1.80 1.97 -6.13
CA ILE A 33 0.74 2.97 -5.94
C ILE A 33 1.26 4.42 -6.08
N GLY A 34 2.52 4.66 -5.75
CA GLY A 34 3.13 6.00 -5.86
C GLY A 34 3.42 6.46 -7.29
N CYS A 35 3.69 5.56 -8.24
CA CYS A 35 4.10 5.93 -9.60
C CYS A 35 3.47 5.13 -10.73
N ASN A 36 2.52 4.24 -10.42
CA ASN A 36 1.83 3.33 -11.34
C ASN A 36 2.75 2.40 -12.15
N LYS A 37 4.04 2.31 -11.81
CA LYS A 37 4.97 1.37 -12.43
C LYS A 37 4.54 -0.06 -12.08
N LYS A 38 4.16 -0.85 -13.09
CA LYS A 38 3.94 -2.30 -12.93
C LYS A 38 5.21 -2.98 -12.44
N PHE A 39 5.09 -3.80 -11.41
CA PHE A 39 6.18 -4.63 -10.93
C PHE A 39 6.42 -5.77 -11.91
N LYS A 40 7.68 -6.01 -12.25
CA LYS A 40 8.01 -7.14 -13.12
C LYS A 40 7.98 -8.43 -12.29
N VAL A 41 6.89 -9.19 -12.41
CA VAL A 41 6.64 -10.47 -11.70
C VAL A 41 7.80 -11.46 -11.82
N TYR A 42 8.57 -11.42 -12.91
CA TYR A 42 9.69 -12.32 -13.19
C TYR A 42 11.06 -11.89 -12.64
N ARG A 43 11.17 -10.72 -12.01
CA ARG A 43 12.45 -10.22 -11.49
C ARG A 43 12.24 -9.66 -10.10
N ASP A 44 12.22 -10.51 -9.07
CA ASP A 44 12.58 -10.19 -7.68
C ASP A 44 11.96 -8.95 -6.98
N GLU A 45 11.23 -8.08 -7.67
CA GLU A 45 10.79 -6.76 -7.21
C GLU A 45 9.60 -6.94 -6.27
N ILE A 46 8.70 -7.88 -6.59
CA ILE A 46 7.57 -8.26 -5.74
C ILE A 46 8.02 -9.16 -4.58
N GLN A 47 8.99 -10.03 -4.83
CA GLN A 47 9.49 -10.94 -3.82
C GLN A 47 10.32 -10.19 -2.77
N ASN A 48 11.11 -9.20 -3.18
CA ASN A 48 11.96 -8.39 -2.29
C ASN A 48 11.26 -7.14 -1.76
N ILE A 49 9.93 -7.16 -1.70
CA ILE A 49 9.15 -6.14 -1.02
C ILE A 49 9.40 -6.28 0.48
N THR A 50 10.23 -5.40 1.05
CA THR A 50 10.54 -5.39 2.50
C THR A 50 10.12 -4.11 3.20
N ALA A 51 9.38 -3.23 2.52
CA ALA A 51 9.02 -1.91 3.03
C ALA A 51 7.52 -1.66 2.84
N PHE A 52 6.73 -2.16 3.77
CA PHE A 52 5.28 -1.93 3.81
C PHE A 52 4.96 -0.67 4.59
N SER A 53 3.99 0.09 4.11
CA SER A 53 3.52 1.33 4.73
C SER A 53 2.08 1.16 5.20
N LEU A 54 1.78 1.78 6.33
CA LEU A 54 0.43 1.83 6.89
C LEU A 54 -0.23 3.15 6.45
N TYR A 55 -1.43 3.04 5.93
CA TYR A 55 -2.32 4.16 5.66
C TYR A 55 -3.48 4.14 6.67
N VAL A 56 -3.89 5.31 7.14
CA VAL A 56 -5.10 5.46 7.95
C VAL A 56 -6.05 6.33 7.16
N ASP A 57 -7.17 5.75 6.75
CA ASP A 57 -8.21 6.48 6.04
C ASP A 57 -8.81 7.54 6.96
N LYS A 58 -8.86 8.78 6.47
CA LYS A 58 -9.25 9.93 7.30
C LYS A 58 -10.75 9.98 7.59
N LEU A 59 -11.56 9.33 6.75
CA LEU A 59 -13.02 9.34 6.87
C LEU A 59 -13.52 8.23 7.78
N THR A 60 -13.03 7.02 7.55
CA THR A 60 -13.46 5.79 8.24
C THR A 60 -12.58 5.43 9.43
N GLY A 61 -11.36 5.97 9.52
CA GLY A 61 -10.36 5.57 10.50
C GLY A 61 -9.78 4.17 10.26
N GLU A 62 -10.18 3.51 9.17
CA GLU A 62 -9.69 2.18 8.83
C GLU A 62 -8.23 2.21 8.41
N LYS A 63 -7.52 1.14 8.76
CA LYS A 63 -6.10 1.01 8.47
C LYS A 63 -5.90 0.11 7.27
N TYR A 64 -5.13 0.58 6.31
CA TYR A 64 -4.79 -0.13 5.09
C TYR A 64 -3.29 -0.35 5.00
N LEU A 65 -2.89 -1.54 4.57
CA LEU A 65 -1.50 -1.88 4.34
C LEU A 65 -1.20 -1.80 2.84
N TYR A 66 -0.15 -1.09 2.45
CA TYR A 66 0.24 -0.97 1.05
C TYR A 66 1.76 -1.01 0.85
N TYR A 67 2.18 -1.12 -0.40
CA TYR A 67 3.58 -1.16 -0.80
C TYR A 67 3.92 -0.14 -1.89
N LEU A 68 5.18 0.30 -1.91
CA LEU A 68 5.76 1.21 -2.88
C LEU A 68 7.09 0.69 -3.40
N CYS A 69 7.38 0.89 -4.69
CA CYS A 69 8.72 0.60 -5.21
C CYS A 69 9.80 1.39 -4.45
N LYS A 70 11.02 0.85 -4.42
CA LYS A 70 12.18 1.46 -3.72
C LYS A 70 12.38 2.95 -4.01
N LYS A 71 12.15 3.37 -5.26
CA LYS A 71 12.24 4.79 -5.66
C LYS A 71 11.19 5.65 -4.93
N CYS A 72 9.93 5.26 -4.98
CA CYS A 72 8.85 5.97 -4.29
C CYS A 72 9.03 5.94 -2.77
N THR A 73 9.48 4.82 -2.18
CA THR A 73 9.80 4.75 -0.75
C THR A 73 10.84 5.80 -0.36
N HIS A 74 11.89 5.96 -1.16
CA HIS A 74 12.93 6.97 -0.91
C HIS A 74 12.38 8.39 -1.08
N GLU A 75 11.62 8.66 -2.13
CA GLU A 75 11.03 9.99 -2.37
C GLU A 75 10.05 10.42 -1.27
N ILE A 76 9.26 9.48 -0.74
CA ILE A 76 8.28 9.73 0.33
C ILE A 76 8.95 9.83 1.70
N SER A 77 10.15 9.27 1.88
CA SER A 77 10.94 9.50 3.10
C SER A 77 11.40 10.96 3.25
N ASN A 78 11.32 11.75 2.16
CA ASN A 78 11.61 13.18 2.21
C ASN A 78 10.34 13.98 2.56
N PRO A 79 10.23 14.54 3.78
CA PRO A 79 9.02 15.22 4.25
C PRO A 79 8.71 16.54 3.53
N TYR A 80 9.65 17.08 2.75
CA TYR A 80 9.48 18.34 2.04
C TYR A 80 8.70 18.20 0.72
N ASN A 81 8.47 16.97 0.26
CA ASN A 81 7.82 16.74 -1.04
C ASN A 81 6.29 16.62 -0.96
N LYS A 82 5.63 17.70 -0.51
CA LYS A 82 4.17 17.75 -0.25
C LYS A 82 3.31 17.28 -1.42
N LYS A 83 3.75 17.53 -2.66
CA LYS A 83 3.02 17.11 -3.87
C LYS A 83 2.95 15.59 -3.99
N ILE A 84 4.07 14.90 -3.77
CA ILE A 84 4.12 13.43 -3.83
C ILE A 84 3.23 12.80 -2.76
N PHE A 85 3.18 13.37 -1.55
CA PHE A 85 2.27 12.87 -0.51
C PHE A 85 0.80 12.99 -0.89
N SER A 86 0.40 14.12 -1.49
CA SER A 86 -0.98 14.32 -1.95
C SER A 86 -1.34 13.37 -3.10
N GLU A 87 -0.44 13.18 -4.05
CA GLU A 87 -0.64 12.20 -5.14
C GLU A 87 -0.74 10.77 -4.60
N LEU A 88 0.08 10.41 -3.62
CA LEU A 88 0.01 9.11 -2.96
C LEU A 88 -1.31 8.92 -2.22
N ASP A 89 -1.77 9.91 -1.43
CA ASP A 89 -3.05 9.88 -0.71
C ASP A 89 -4.20 9.59 -1.70
N ASN A 90 -4.26 10.37 -2.79
CA ASN A 90 -5.26 10.18 -3.84
C ASN A 90 -5.21 8.80 -4.49
N ASN A 91 -4.01 8.26 -4.76
CA ASN A 91 -3.88 6.94 -5.37
C ASN A 91 -4.28 5.82 -4.41
N ILE A 92 -3.96 5.93 -3.12
CA ILE A 92 -4.41 4.97 -2.10
C ILE A 92 -5.94 5.00 -1.99
N SER A 93 -6.55 6.18 -1.90
CA SER A 93 -8.01 6.32 -1.82
C SER A 93 -8.71 5.70 -3.04
N LYS A 94 -8.14 5.82 -4.24
CA LYS A 94 -8.64 5.15 -5.45
C LYS A 94 -8.59 3.63 -5.35
N GLU A 95 -7.55 3.05 -4.75
CA GLU A 95 -7.48 1.59 -4.56
C GLU A 95 -8.45 1.10 -3.50
N ILE A 96 -8.57 1.82 -2.39
CA ILE A 96 -9.56 1.52 -1.34
C ILE A 96 -10.97 1.51 -1.93
N SER A 97 -11.29 2.50 -2.76
CA SER A 97 -12.59 2.61 -3.44
C SER A 97 -12.94 1.41 -4.33
N LYS A 98 -11.92 0.73 -4.89
CA LYS A 98 -12.13 -0.50 -5.69
C LYS A 98 -12.35 -1.72 -4.81
N LEU A 99 -11.70 -1.78 -3.65
CA LEU A 99 -11.83 -2.88 -2.68
C LEU A 99 -13.16 -2.80 -1.92
N HIS A 100 -13.60 -1.58 -1.62
CA HIS A 100 -14.79 -1.27 -0.83
C HIS A 100 -15.69 -0.26 -1.56
N PRO A 101 -16.40 -0.67 -2.62
CA PRO A 101 -17.24 0.23 -3.42
C PRO A 101 -18.38 0.88 -2.60
N GLU A 102 -18.77 0.26 -1.48
CA GLU A 102 -19.79 0.79 -0.56
C GLU A 102 -19.35 2.06 0.18
N ILE A 103 -18.04 2.29 0.35
CA ILE A 103 -17.49 3.51 0.99
C ILE A 103 -17.76 4.76 0.14
N LEU A 104 -17.93 4.61 -1.17
CA LEU A 104 -18.30 5.70 -2.08
C LEU A 104 -19.82 5.88 -2.26
N SER A 105 -20.64 4.97 -1.74
CA SER A 105 -22.11 5.00 -1.97
C SER A 105 -22.86 5.89 -0.97
N ASN A 106 -22.17 6.49 0.00
CA ASN A 106 -22.76 7.35 1.04
C ASN A 106 -22.30 8.82 1.00
N ASN A 107 -21.78 9.30 -0.14
CA ASN A 107 -21.55 10.73 -0.40
C ASN A 107 -22.40 11.23 -1.57
#